data_AF-A0ABC9X6Y1-F1
#
_entry.id   AF-A0ABC9X6Y1-F1
#
_cell.length_a   1.000
_cell.length_b   1.000
_cell.length_c   1.000
_cell.angle_alpha   90.00
_cell.angle_beta   90.00
_cell.angle_gamma   90.00
#
_symmetry.space_group_name_H-M   'P 1'
#
loop_
_entity.id
_entity.type
_entity.pdbx_description
1 polymer ?
#
loop_
_entity_poly.entity_id
_entity_poly.type
_entity_poly.pdbx_seq_one_letter_code
_entity_poly.pdbx_strand_id
1 'polypeptide(L)'
;MIDSSSAQNLELVINNRDSRNGHTLFGVLNYTKTPGGSRRLRSNILEPLVDAETINTRLDCVQELLQDEELFFGLQAVISKFLDTEQLLSILVQIPKQDTITKMKNTYSFTSADLIKMNERCQESLREIYHMTYLIVCKLLNEIYEHIHCLYKLSDIVSMLDMLLSFAHACTLSDYVRPEFTDTLAIKQGWHPILEKIAMEKPVSNNTYLSEGNNFVIITGPNMSGKSTYLKQIALCQIMAQIGSYVPAEYCSFRIAEQIFTRIGMDDDIETNASTFMKEMKEITYIIQNANDKSLIIIDELGRGTSAEEGIGICYAACEYLLNLKAFTLFATHFLELCHIDALYPNVENYHFEVQHVRSSAGNKEKIAYTYTLSKGYTEEKNYGNGFHYDFNLVKIV
;
A
#
# COMPACT_ATOMS: atom_id res chain seq x y z
N MET A 1 10.19 5.87 -5.19
CA MET A 1 10.30 4.46 -5.65
C MET A 1 10.19 3.54 -4.45
N ILE A 2 9.37 2.48 -4.56
CA ILE A 2 9.22 1.45 -3.54
C ILE A 2 9.64 0.13 -4.17
N ASP A 3 10.54 -0.62 -3.54
CA ASP A 3 10.95 -1.92 -4.04
C ASP A 3 9.89 -3.00 -3.77
N SER A 4 9.96 -4.12 -4.48
CA SER A 4 8.95 -5.18 -4.39
C SER A 4 8.85 -5.79 -3.00
N SER A 5 9.96 -5.90 -2.25
CA SER A 5 9.93 -6.44 -0.90
C SER A 5 9.23 -5.47 0.04
N SER A 6 9.48 -4.17 -0.11
CA SER A 6 8.78 -3.15 0.67
C SER A 6 7.29 -3.09 0.39
N ALA A 7 6.89 -3.21 -0.88
CA ALA A 7 5.48 -3.22 -1.26
C ALA A 7 4.71 -4.41 -0.65
N GLN A 8 5.36 -5.57 -0.53
CA GLN A 8 4.80 -6.75 0.14
C GLN A 8 4.78 -6.58 1.67
N ASN A 9 5.88 -6.12 2.26
CA ASN A 9 6.01 -5.95 3.72
C ASN A 9 4.97 -4.97 4.30
N LEU A 10 4.66 -3.92 3.53
CA LEU A 10 3.66 -2.91 3.88
C LEU A 10 2.22 -3.29 3.49
N GLU A 11 2.01 -4.45 2.86
CA GLU A 11 0.68 -4.90 2.39
C GLU A 11 -0.01 -3.81 1.53
N LEU A 12 0.74 -3.21 0.60
CA LEU A 12 0.23 -2.08 -0.18
C LEU A 12 -0.94 -2.46 -1.09
N VAL A 13 -0.86 -3.64 -1.71
CA VAL A 13 -1.83 -4.11 -2.71
C VAL A 13 -2.31 -5.53 -2.45
N ILE A 14 -1.42 -6.40 -1.97
CA ILE A 14 -1.72 -7.80 -1.64
C ILE A 14 -1.51 -7.97 -0.13
N ASN A 15 -2.45 -8.65 0.52
CA ASN A 15 -2.31 -9.01 1.93
C ASN A 15 -1.50 -10.30 2.04
N ASN A 16 -0.57 -10.37 3.00
CA ASN A 16 0.37 -11.48 3.09
C ASN A 16 -0.24 -12.72 3.77
N ARG A 17 -1.31 -12.56 4.56
CA ARG A 17 -1.99 -13.69 5.24
C ARG A 17 -3.09 -14.30 4.37
N ASP A 18 -3.86 -13.47 3.69
CA ASP A 18 -4.90 -13.91 2.77
C ASP A 18 -5.01 -12.96 1.57
N SER A 19 -4.51 -13.41 0.42
CA SER A 19 -4.56 -12.68 -0.84
C SER A 19 -5.96 -12.31 -1.32
N ARG A 20 -7.02 -12.92 -0.77
CA ARG A 20 -8.42 -12.59 -1.09
C ARG A 20 -8.98 -11.48 -0.23
N ASN A 21 -8.33 -11.16 0.89
CA ASN A 21 -8.82 -10.18 1.84
C ASN A 21 -8.36 -8.77 1.44
N GLY A 22 -9.29 -7.82 1.40
CA GLY A 22 -9.03 -6.42 1.03
C GLY A 22 -8.28 -5.60 2.08
N HIS A 23 -7.61 -6.25 3.02
CA HIS A 23 -6.90 -5.66 4.14
C HIS A 23 -5.51 -5.17 3.70
N THR A 24 -5.51 -4.16 2.84
CA THR A 24 -4.33 -3.56 2.21
C THR A 24 -4.49 -2.05 2.14
N LEU A 25 -3.40 -1.30 1.94
CA LEU A 25 -3.53 0.16 1.77
C LEU A 25 -4.43 0.51 0.58
N PHE A 26 -4.27 -0.24 -0.51
CA PHE A 26 -5.15 -0.14 -1.68
C PHE A 26 -6.61 -0.36 -1.30
N GLY A 27 -6.94 -1.40 -0.55
CA GLY A 27 -8.31 -1.66 -0.11
C GLY A 27 -8.89 -0.56 0.78
N VAL A 28 -8.07 0.05 1.65
CA VAL A 28 -8.50 1.16 2.52
C VAL A 28 -8.85 2.42 1.72
N LEU A 29 -8.12 2.69 0.64
CA LEU A 29 -8.28 3.91 -0.15
C LEU A 29 -9.17 3.76 -1.38
N ASN A 30 -9.50 2.54 -1.79
CA ASN A 30 -10.17 2.28 -3.06
C ASN A 30 -11.71 2.30 -2.96
N TYR A 31 -12.25 3.49 -3.17
CA TYR A 31 -13.67 3.79 -3.39
C TYR A 31 -13.96 4.21 -4.84
N THR A 32 -13.00 4.01 -5.75
CA THR A 32 -13.09 4.36 -7.18
C THR A 32 -14.29 3.67 -7.83
N LYS A 33 -14.91 4.33 -8.82
CA LYS A 33 -16.08 3.80 -9.53
C LYS A 33 -15.73 3.19 -10.89
N THR A 34 -14.55 3.51 -11.42
CA THR A 34 -14.08 3.04 -12.72
C THR A 34 -12.87 2.11 -12.55
N PRO A 35 -12.71 1.12 -13.43
CA PRO A 35 -11.49 0.31 -13.45
C PRO A 35 -10.23 1.14 -13.72
N GLY A 36 -10.32 2.19 -14.54
CA GLY A 36 -9.21 3.12 -14.80
C GLY A 36 -8.74 3.85 -13.55
N GLY A 37 -9.67 4.39 -12.74
CA GLY A 37 -9.37 4.98 -11.45
C GLY A 37 -8.71 4.00 -10.48
N SER A 38 -9.26 2.79 -10.38
CA SER A 38 -8.70 1.70 -9.56
C SER A 38 -7.27 1.32 -9.99
N ARG A 39 -7.01 1.18 -11.30
CA ARG A 39 -5.68 0.94 -11.87
C ARG A 39 -4.71 2.07 -11.55
N ARG A 40 -5.16 3.33 -11.69
CA ARG A 40 -4.36 4.52 -11.41
C ARG A 40 -4.00 4.62 -9.94
N LEU A 41 -4.95 4.38 -9.04
CA LEU A 41 -4.71 4.33 -7.60
C LEU A 41 -3.64 3.30 -7.25
N ARG A 42 -3.78 2.07 -7.78
CA ARG A 42 -2.80 0.99 -7.56
C ARG A 42 -1.40 1.39 -8.01
N SER A 43 -1.28 2.00 -9.19
CA SER A 43 0.00 2.49 -9.72
C SER A 43 0.59 3.59 -8.84
N ASN A 44 -0.21 4.56 -8.38
CA ASN A 44 0.29 5.66 -7.56
C ASN A 44 0.72 5.18 -6.16
N ILE A 45 0.06 4.18 -5.58
CA ILE A 45 0.50 3.57 -4.31
C ILE A 45 1.87 2.91 -4.44
N LEU A 46 2.13 2.21 -5.56
CA LEU A 46 3.42 1.54 -5.81
C LEU A 46 4.52 2.52 -6.24
N GLU A 47 4.13 3.62 -6.87
CA GLU A 47 5.03 4.67 -7.37
C GLU A 47 4.57 6.06 -6.88
N PRO A 48 4.79 6.39 -5.58
CA PRO A 48 4.41 7.70 -5.05
C PRO A 48 5.19 8.82 -5.73
N LEU A 49 4.56 9.99 -5.82
CA LEU A 49 5.14 11.16 -6.48
C LEU A 49 6.27 11.77 -5.66
N VAL A 50 7.23 12.39 -6.35
CA VAL A 50 8.32 13.17 -5.75
C VAL A 50 8.15 14.67 -6.01
N ASP A 51 7.28 15.04 -6.95
CA ASP A 51 7.02 16.43 -7.29
C ASP A 51 6.02 17.08 -6.32
N ALA A 52 6.51 18.01 -5.50
CA ALA A 52 5.73 18.70 -4.48
C ALA A 52 4.55 19.48 -5.08
N GLU A 53 4.72 20.09 -6.24
CA GLU A 53 3.68 20.91 -6.89
C GLU A 53 2.51 20.05 -7.32
N THR A 54 2.79 18.92 -7.99
CA THR A 54 1.76 17.95 -8.38
C THR A 54 1.03 17.37 -7.16
N ILE A 55 1.76 17.04 -6.09
CA ILE A 55 1.14 16.51 -4.86
C ILE A 55 0.21 17.56 -4.24
N ASN A 56 0.66 18.79 -4.08
CA ASN A 56 -0.16 19.87 -3.52
C ASN A 56 -1.39 20.16 -4.38
N THR A 57 -1.25 20.13 -5.71
CA THR A 57 -2.39 20.27 -6.63
C THR A 57 -3.45 19.18 -6.38
N ARG A 58 -3.02 17.93 -6.14
CA ARG A 58 -3.96 16.85 -5.77
C ARG A 58 -4.63 17.10 -4.43
N LEU A 59 -3.88 17.56 -3.43
CA LEU A 59 -4.42 17.88 -2.10
C LEU A 59 -5.42 19.05 -2.15
N ASP A 60 -5.18 20.05 -3.01
CA ASP A 60 -6.11 21.14 -3.26
C ASP A 60 -7.41 20.63 -3.90
N CYS A 61 -7.32 19.74 -4.89
CA CYS A 61 -8.51 19.11 -5.46
C CYS A 61 -9.29 18.28 -4.43
N VAL A 62 -8.61 17.50 -3.59
CA VAL A 62 -9.26 16.75 -2.51
C VAL A 62 -9.93 17.71 -1.52
N GLN A 63 -9.30 18.83 -1.18
CA GLN A 63 -9.89 19.85 -0.32
C GLN A 63 -11.15 20.47 -0.93
N GLU A 64 -11.10 20.84 -2.21
CA GLU A 64 -12.26 21.40 -2.94
C GLU A 64 -13.45 20.43 -2.92
N LEU A 65 -13.19 19.14 -3.19
CA LEU A 65 -14.20 18.08 -3.13
C LEU A 65 -14.79 17.87 -1.73
N LEU A 66 -14.01 18.10 -0.67
CA LEU A 66 -14.49 18.00 0.71
C LEU A 66 -15.29 19.23 1.16
N GLN A 67 -15.08 20.38 0.52
CA GLN A 67 -15.77 21.63 0.84
C GLN A 67 -17.09 21.80 0.07
N ASP A 68 -17.21 21.21 -1.13
CA ASP A 68 -18.39 21.27 -1.98
C ASP A 68 -19.05 19.88 -2.12
N GLU A 69 -20.03 19.61 -1.25
CA GLU A 69 -20.78 18.35 -1.27
C GLU A 69 -21.58 18.15 -2.58
N GLU A 70 -22.11 19.22 -3.17
CA GLU A 70 -22.88 19.15 -4.41
C GLU A 70 -21.98 18.70 -5.57
N LEU A 71 -20.78 19.30 -5.65
CA LEU A 71 -19.75 18.90 -6.61
C LEU A 71 -19.33 17.43 -6.39
N PHE A 72 -19.07 17.03 -5.14
CA PHE A 72 -18.65 15.67 -4.81
C PHE A 72 -19.68 14.62 -5.25
N PHE A 73 -20.94 14.76 -4.83
CA PHE A 73 -22.00 13.80 -5.20
C PHE A 73 -22.35 13.88 -6.68
N GLY A 74 -22.33 15.08 -7.27
CA GLY A 74 -22.55 15.29 -8.70
C GLY A 74 -21.52 14.54 -9.55
N LEU A 75 -20.22 14.68 -9.23
CA LEU A 75 -19.15 13.98 -9.93
C LEU A 75 -19.22 12.47 -9.71
N GLN A 76 -19.50 12.00 -8.49
CA GLN A 76 -19.64 10.58 -8.21
C GLN A 76 -20.77 9.94 -9.04
N ALA A 77 -21.90 10.64 -9.21
CA ALA A 77 -23.04 10.20 -10.01
C ALA A 77 -22.75 10.17 -11.53
N VAL A 78 -21.86 11.05 -12.02
CA VAL A 78 -21.44 11.07 -13.43
C VAL A 78 -20.40 9.98 -13.71
N ILE A 79 -19.37 9.87 -12.88
CA ILE A 79 -18.25 8.93 -13.08
C ILE A 79 -18.71 7.48 -12.97
N SER A 80 -19.66 7.17 -12.07
CA SER A 80 -20.24 5.82 -11.95
C SER A 80 -20.96 5.33 -13.22
N LYS A 81 -21.31 6.22 -14.14
CA LYS A 81 -21.91 5.88 -15.44
C LYS A 81 -20.88 5.76 -16.57
N PHE A 82 -19.63 6.12 -16.30
CA PHE A 82 -18.57 6.07 -17.29
C PHE A 82 -18.15 4.62 -17.52
N LEU A 83 -18.27 4.14 -18.76
CA LEU A 83 -17.79 2.80 -19.13
C LEU A 83 -16.25 2.79 -19.11
N ASP A 84 -15.65 1.61 -18.90
CA ASP A 84 -14.20 1.44 -19.04
C ASP A 84 -13.78 1.69 -20.49
N THR A 85 -13.42 2.94 -20.77
CA THR A 85 -12.99 3.38 -22.11
C THR A 85 -11.75 2.63 -22.56
N GLU A 86 -10.85 2.22 -21.66
CA GLU A 86 -9.69 1.39 -22.04
C GLU A 86 -10.08 -0.01 -22.52
N GLN A 87 -11.11 -0.61 -21.93
CA GLN A 87 -11.61 -1.90 -22.39
C GLN A 87 -12.30 -1.77 -23.76
N LEU A 88 -13.09 -0.72 -23.97
CA LEU A 88 -13.64 -0.39 -25.30
C LEU A 88 -12.52 -0.16 -26.32
N LEU A 89 -11.48 0.61 -25.97
CA LEU A 89 -10.31 0.84 -26.81
C LEU A 89 -9.60 -0.48 -27.15
N SER A 90 -9.47 -1.40 -26.19
CA SER A 90 -8.89 -2.73 -26.45
C SER A 90 -9.72 -3.57 -27.41
N ILE A 91 -11.05 -3.49 -27.35
CA ILE A 91 -11.99 -4.19 -28.25
C ILE A 91 -11.94 -3.57 -29.65
N LEU A 92 -11.82 -2.24 -29.76
CA LEU A 92 -11.68 -1.57 -31.06
C LEU A 92 -10.43 -2.04 -31.81
N VAL A 93 -9.35 -2.36 -31.08
CA VAL A 93 -8.08 -2.89 -31.62
C VAL A 93 -8.15 -4.39 -31.98
N GLN A 94 -9.12 -5.15 -31.47
CA GLN A 94 -9.23 -6.60 -31.71
C GLN A 94 -10.11 -6.93 -32.92
N ILE A 95 -9.55 -7.67 -33.89
CA ILE A 95 -10.26 -8.17 -35.07
C ILE A 95 -11.19 -9.33 -34.63
N PRO A 96 -12.50 -9.32 -34.93
CA PRO A 96 -13.42 -10.38 -34.50
C PRO A 96 -13.09 -11.72 -35.18
N LYS A 97 -13.07 -12.82 -34.40
CA LYS A 97 -13.07 -14.19 -34.93
C LYS A 97 -14.51 -14.70 -35.09
N GLN A 98 -14.80 -15.35 -36.23
CA GLN A 98 -16.09 -16.00 -36.49
C GLN A 98 -16.12 -17.41 -35.89
N ASP A 99 -17.07 -17.67 -35.00
CA ASP A 99 -17.38 -19.02 -34.51
C ASP A 99 -18.56 -19.63 -35.27
N THR A 100 -18.47 -20.94 -35.52
CA THR A 100 -19.50 -21.76 -36.19
C THR A 100 -20.12 -22.77 -35.22
N ILE A 101 -21.45 -22.91 -35.22
CA ILE A 101 -22.21 -23.83 -34.34
C ILE A 101 -22.79 -25.01 -35.15
N THR A 102 -22.81 -26.21 -34.55
CA THR A 102 -23.54 -27.46 -34.93
C THR A 102 -24.12 -28.10 -33.66
N LYS A 103 -25.07 -29.05 -33.57
CA LYS A 103 -26.30 -29.54 -34.24
C LYS A 103 -27.08 -30.32 -33.14
N MET A 104 -28.42 -30.33 -33.12
CA MET A 104 -29.23 -31.08 -32.10
C MET A 104 -29.86 -32.40 -32.57
N LYS A 105 -30.21 -33.24 -31.58
CA LYS A 105 -30.13 -34.73 -31.55
C LYS A 105 -31.43 -35.54 -31.71
N ASN A 106 -32.64 -34.99 -31.92
CA ASN A 106 -33.86 -35.82 -31.95
C ASN A 106 -35.04 -35.30 -32.82
N THR A 107 -34.76 -34.88 -34.04
CA THR A 107 -35.79 -34.40 -35.00
C THR A 107 -35.48 -34.93 -36.40
N TYR A 108 -36.47 -35.54 -37.06
CA TYR A 108 -36.33 -35.95 -38.46
C TYR A 108 -36.62 -34.75 -39.37
N SER A 109 -35.56 -34.18 -39.97
CA SER A 109 -35.66 -33.07 -40.93
C SER A 109 -35.50 -33.60 -42.36
N PHE A 110 -36.50 -33.37 -43.20
CA PHE A 110 -36.48 -33.70 -44.63
C PHE A 110 -36.21 -32.43 -45.46
N THR A 111 -35.44 -32.53 -46.53
CA THR A 111 -35.12 -31.43 -47.46
C THR A 111 -35.52 -31.81 -48.89
N SER A 112 -36.15 -30.90 -49.63
CA SER A 112 -36.43 -31.06 -51.06
C SER A 112 -35.40 -30.29 -51.91
N ALA A 113 -35.27 -30.65 -53.20
CA ALA A 113 -34.34 -29.98 -54.12
C ALA A 113 -34.65 -28.47 -54.27
N ASP A 114 -35.93 -28.10 -54.31
CA ASP A 114 -36.35 -26.69 -54.35
C ASP A 114 -35.99 -25.95 -53.05
N LEU A 115 -36.15 -26.62 -51.90
CA LEU A 115 -35.80 -26.06 -50.59
C LEU A 115 -34.29 -25.82 -50.46
N ILE A 116 -33.46 -26.75 -50.96
CA ILE A 116 -31.99 -26.60 -50.98
C ILE A 116 -31.60 -25.37 -51.81
N LYS A 117 -32.18 -25.21 -53.00
CA LYS A 117 -31.88 -24.07 -53.88
C LYS A 117 -32.30 -22.72 -53.28
N MET A 118 -33.43 -22.68 -52.58
CA MET A 118 -33.84 -21.48 -51.84
C MET A 118 -32.93 -21.22 -50.62
N ASN A 119 -32.50 -22.27 -49.93
CA ASN A 119 -31.59 -22.16 -48.79
C ASN A 119 -30.21 -21.65 -49.22
N GLU A 120 -29.66 -22.11 -50.35
CA GLU A 120 -28.41 -21.62 -50.92
C GLU A 120 -28.49 -20.12 -51.26
N ARG A 121 -29.58 -19.69 -51.93
CA ARG A 121 -29.85 -18.27 -52.19
C ARG A 121 -29.94 -17.43 -50.92
N CYS A 122 -30.58 -17.97 -49.88
CA CYS A 122 -30.70 -17.31 -48.59
C CYS A 122 -29.32 -17.16 -47.92
N GLN A 123 -28.49 -18.20 -47.95
CA GLN A 123 -27.12 -18.18 -47.44
C GLN A 123 -26.20 -17.21 -48.20
N GLU A 124 -26.36 -17.12 -49.52
CA GLU A 124 -25.64 -16.15 -50.35
C GLU A 124 -26.02 -14.71 -49.99
N SER A 125 -27.33 -14.43 -49.87
CA SER A 125 -27.84 -13.13 -49.42
C SER A 125 -27.35 -12.78 -48.00
N LEU A 126 -27.34 -13.74 -47.08
CA LEU A 126 -26.80 -13.55 -45.73
C LEU A 126 -25.30 -13.21 -45.76
N ARG A 127 -24.51 -13.89 -46.60
CA ARG A 127 -23.07 -13.58 -46.76
C ARG A 127 -22.85 -12.17 -47.27
N GLU A 128 -23.64 -11.72 -48.24
CA GLU A 128 -23.59 -10.33 -48.72
C GLU A 128 -23.94 -9.33 -47.62
N ILE A 129 -25.00 -9.59 -46.83
CA ILE A 129 -25.37 -8.74 -45.69
C ILE A 129 -24.22 -8.65 -44.68
N TYR A 130 -23.60 -9.78 -44.31
CA TYR A 130 -22.46 -9.78 -43.39
C TYR A 130 -21.26 -9.02 -43.96
N HIS A 131 -20.96 -9.18 -45.25
CA HIS A 131 -19.87 -8.45 -45.90
C HIS A 131 -20.12 -6.94 -45.91
N MET A 132 -21.32 -6.50 -46.28
CA MET A 132 -21.70 -5.09 -46.27
C MET A 132 -21.67 -4.51 -44.85
N THR A 133 -22.15 -5.27 -43.86
CA THR A 133 -22.09 -4.87 -42.45
C THR A 133 -20.65 -4.71 -41.99
N TYR A 134 -19.77 -5.65 -42.33
CA TYR A 134 -18.35 -5.58 -42.02
C TYR A 134 -17.70 -4.32 -42.62
N LEU A 135 -17.99 -4.00 -43.89
CA LEU A 135 -17.47 -2.80 -44.54
C LEU A 135 -17.95 -1.51 -43.85
N ILE A 136 -19.21 -1.45 -43.41
CA ILE A 136 -19.75 -0.31 -42.65
C ILE A 136 -19.04 -0.19 -41.30
N VAL A 137 -18.88 -1.31 -40.58
CA VAL A 137 -18.17 -1.34 -39.29
C VAL A 137 -16.72 -0.90 -39.45
N CYS A 138 -16.00 -1.39 -40.46
CA CYS A 138 -14.61 -0.97 -40.71
C CYS A 138 -14.50 0.53 -41.03
N LYS A 139 -15.44 1.09 -41.79
CA LYS A 139 -15.48 2.54 -42.04
C LYS A 139 -15.69 3.33 -40.75
N LEU A 140 -16.67 2.92 -39.94
CA LEU A 140 -16.93 3.53 -38.64
C LEU A 140 -15.71 3.44 -37.71
N LEU A 141 -15.04 2.28 -37.65
CA LEU A 141 -13.84 2.09 -36.84
C LEU A 141 -12.71 3.01 -37.30
N ASN A 142 -12.49 3.16 -38.62
CA ASN A 142 -11.48 4.06 -39.16
C ASN A 142 -11.76 5.52 -38.78
N GLU A 143 -13.02 5.97 -38.84
CA GLU A 143 -13.41 7.31 -38.39
C GLU A 143 -13.14 7.50 -36.88
N ILE A 144 -13.40 6.49 -36.05
CA ILE A 144 -13.11 6.54 -34.60
C ILE A 144 -11.60 6.55 -34.34
N TYR A 145 -10.81 5.80 -35.11
CA TYR A 145 -9.35 5.73 -34.94
C TYR A 145 -8.66 7.08 -35.11
N GLU A 146 -9.19 7.97 -35.96
CA GLU A 146 -8.67 9.34 -36.10
C GLU A 146 -8.76 10.13 -34.79
N HIS A 147 -9.71 9.78 -33.91
CA HIS A 147 -9.97 10.43 -32.63
C HIS A 147 -9.46 9.64 -31.42
N ILE A 148 -8.69 8.56 -31.61
CA ILE A 148 -8.26 7.68 -30.50
C ILE A 148 -7.48 8.42 -29.40
N HIS A 149 -6.69 9.44 -29.80
CA HIS A 149 -5.86 10.23 -28.90
C HIS A 149 -6.69 11.04 -27.88
N CYS A 150 -7.83 11.59 -28.28
CA CYS A 150 -8.68 12.35 -27.37
C CYS A 150 -9.40 11.43 -26.38
N LEU A 151 -9.74 10.21 -26.80
CA LEU A 151 -10.34 9.18 -25.93
C LEU A 151 -9.37 8.71 -24.85
N TYR A 152 -8.10 8.47 -25.19
CA TYR A 152 -7.08 8.15 -24.18
C TYR A 152 -6.88 9.29 -23.18
N LYS A 153 -6.80 10.54 -23.65
CA LYS A 153 -6.67 11.70 -22.77
C LYS A 153 -7.87 11.85 -21.83
N LEU A 154 -9.09 11.63 -22.34
CA LEU A 154 -10.30 11.64 -21.52
C LEU A 154 -10.25 10.52 -20.47
N SER A 155 -9.89 9.30 -20.88
CA SER A 155 -9.74 8.15 -19.97
C SER A 155 -8.75 8.43 -18.84
N ASP A 156 -7.61 9.05 -19.16
CA ASP A 156 -6.59 9.42 -18.19
C ASP A 156 -7.12 10.45 -17.16
N ILE A 157 -7.78 11.50 -17.64
CA ILE A 157 -8.37 12.55 -16.81
C ILE A 157 -9.46 11.98 -15.89
N VAL A 158 -10.38 11.18 -16.44
CA VAL A 158 -11.45 10.54 -15.66
C VAL A 158 -10.86 9.61 -14.61
N SER A 159 -9.82 8.85 -14.95
CA SER A 159 -9.13 7.97 -14.00
C SER A 159 -8.44 8.75 -12.87
N MET A 160 -7.84 9.91 -13.16
CA MET A 160 -7.29 10.79 -12.12
C MET A 160 -8.39 11.32 -11.21
N LEU A 161 -9.46 11.85 -11.80
CA LEU A 161 -10.56 12.44 -11.04
C LEU A 161 -11.25 11.42 -10.14
N ASP A 162 -11.49 10.21 -10.64
CA ASP A 162 -12.07 9.10 -9.88
C ASP A 162 -11.17 8.67 -8.70
N MET A 163 -9.85 8.64 -8.91
CA MET A 163 -8.89 8.41 -7.81
C MET A 163 -8.94 9.53 -6.75
N LEU A 164 -9.02 10.80 -7.14
CA LEU A 164 -9.09 11.92 -6.19
C LEU A 164 -10.42 11.93 -5.42
N LEU A 165 -11.54 11.62 -6.10
CA LEU A 165 -12.84 11.42 -5.44
C LEU A 165 -12.79 10.25 -4.46
N SER A 166 -12.04 9.20 -4.76
CA SER A 166 -11.81 8.09 -3.84
C SER A 166 -11.11 8.54 -2.55
N PHE A 167 -10.13 9.44 -2.64
CA PHE A 167 -9.47 10.03 -1.47
C PHE A 167 -10.42 10.91 -0.66
N ALA A 168 -11.17 11.79 -1.32
CA ALA A 168 -12.18 12.59 -0.64
C ALA A 168 -13.22 11.69 0.06
N HIS A 169 -13.69 10.64 -0.61
CA HIS A 169 -14.60 9.66 -0.01
C HIS A 169 -14.00 8.98 1.24
N ALA A 170 -12.72 8.60 1.21
CA ALA A 170 -12.05 8.03 2.39
C ALA A 170 -12.05 9.00 3.58
N CYS A 171 -11.86 10.30 3.34
CA CYS A 171 -11.89 11.34 4.38
C CYS A 171 -13.29 11.61 4.93
N THR A 172 -14.36 11.30 4.19
CA THR A 172 -15.73 11.37 4.73
C THR A 172 -16.04 10.25 5.73
N LEU A 173 -15.26 9.16 5.70
CA LEU A 173 -15.46 7.99 6.56
C LEU A 173 -14.56 7.97 7.80
N SER A 174 -13.42 8.64 7.74
CA SER A 174 -12.38 8.63 8.76
C SER A 174 -11.75 10.03 8.87
N ASP A 175 -11.40 10.45 10.08
CA ASP A 175 -10.84 11.79 10.36
C ASP A 175 -9.38 11.91 9.89
N TYR A 176 -9.17 11.99 8.57
CA TYR A 176 -7.86 12.18 7.98
C TYR A 176 -7.54 13.67 7.85
N VAL A 177 -6.25 14.01 7.95
CA VAL A 177 -5.77 15.40 7.89
C VAL A 177 -4.96 15.64 6.64
N ARG A 178 -5.03 16.87 6.12
CA ARG A 178 -4.19 17.32 5.00
C ARG A 178 -2.72 17.34 5.46
N PRO A 179 -1.81 16.61 4.79
CA PRO A 179 -0.39 16.67 5.11
C PRO A 179 0.26 17.96 4.60
N GLU A 180 1.28 18.40 5.33
CA GLU A 180 2.19 19.45 4.89
C GLU A 180 3.52 18.84 4.38
N PHE A 181 4.16 19.48 3.41
CA PHE A 181 5.48 19.06 2.93
C PHE A 181 6.54 20.05 3.39
N THR A 182 7.41 19.60 4.30
CA THR A 182 8.51 20.39 4.88
C THR A 182 9.79 19.54 4.91
N ASP A 183 10.87 20.02 5.52
CA ASP A 183 12.09 19.24 5.69
C ASP A 183 12.03 18.24 6.87
N THR A 184 10.87 18.08 7.51
CA THR A 184 10.69 17.22 8.69
C THR A 184 9.61 16.16 8.47
N LEU A 185 9.79 14.99 9.08
CA LEU A 185 8.75 13.99 9.26
C LEU A 185 8.19 14.16 10.66
N ALA A 186 7.00 14.74 10.77
CA ALA A 186 6.30 14.93 12.03
C ALA A 186 4.89 14.34 11.90
N ILE A 187 4.54 13.39 12.76
CA ILE A 187 3.19 12.84 12.85
C ILE A 187 2.75 13.01 14.29
N LYS A 188 1.67 13.75 14.53
CA LYS A 188 1.06 13.93 15.84
C LYS A 188 -0.16 13.01 15.94
N GLN A 189 -0.19 12.15 16.94
CA GLN A 189 -1.30 11.22 17.20
C GLN A 189 -1.73 10.45 15.94
N GLY A 190 -0.76 9.89 15.20
CA GLY A 190 -1.04 9.06 14.03
C GLY A 190 -1.48 7.66 14.40
N TRP A 191 -2.33 7.03 13.58
CA TRP A 191 -2.74 5.63 13.73
C TRP A 191 -2.62 4.85 12.42
N HIS A 192 -2.60 3.51 12.51
CA HIS A 192 -2.39 2.64 11.36
C HIS A 192 -3.66 2.53 10.48
N PRO A 193 -3.64 2.95 9.19
CA PRO A 193 -4.84 3.05 8.34
C PRO A 193 -5.50 1.69 8.06
N ILE A 194 -4.70 0.64 7.82
CA ILE A 194 -5.24 -0.71 7.60
C ILE A 194 -5.87 -1.27 8.88
N LEU A 195 -5.17 -1.17 10.02
CA LEU A 195 -5.66 -1.67 11.31
C LEU A 195 -6.95 -0.97 11.75
N GLU A 196 -7.13 0.31 11.43
CA GLU A 196 -8.38 1.05 11.69
C GLU A 196 -9.62 0.37 11.10
N LYS A 197 -9.49 -0.28 9.93
CA LYS A 197 -10.63 -0.95 9.26
C LYS A 197 -10.88 -2.37 9.75
N ILE A 198 -9.91 -2.98 10.42
CA ILE A 198 -9.95 -4.40 10.82
C ILE A 198 -10.23 -4.53 12.30
N ALA A 199 -9.57 -3.71 13.12
CA ALA A 199 -9.65 -3.79 14.56
C ALA A 199 -11.05 -3.39 15.07
N MET A 200 -11.52 -4.13 16.09
CA MET A 200 -12.78 -3.80 16.77
C MET A 200 -12.72 -2.49 17.56
N GLU A 201 -11.52 -2.12 18.01
CA GLU A 201 -11.25 -0.90 18.76
C GLU A 201 -10.30 0.00 17.97
N LYS A 202 -10.42 1.32 18.16
CA LYS A 202 -9.56 2.29 17.46
C LYS A 202 -8.08 2.03 17.84
N PRO A 203 -7.16 1.94 16.86
CA PRO A 203 -5.75 1.73 17.16
C PRO A 203 -5.17 2.84 18.04
N VAL A 204 -4.22 2.48 18.92
CA VAL A 204 -3.51 3.44 19.77
C VAL A 204 -2.67 4.38 18.90
N SER A 205 -2.89 5.68 19.06
CA SER A 205 -2.20 6.71 18.31
C SER A 205 -0.82 7.03 18.91
N ASN A 206 0.15 7.31 18.05
CA ASN A 206 1.53 7.59 18.46
C ASN A 206 2.11 8.79 17.71
N ASN A 207 3.07 9.46 18.34
CA ASN A 207 3.80 10.56 17.73
C ASN A 207 5.07 10.04 17.04
N THR A 208 5.46 10.71 15.96
CA THR A 208 6.73 10.46 15.27
C THR A 208 7.37 11.81 14.93
N TYR A 209 8.67 11.94 15.15
CA TYR A 209 9.40 13.15 14.78
C TYR A 209 10.80 12.80 14.29
N LEU A 210 11.14 13.21 13.07
CA LEU A 210 12.48 13.18 12.49
C LEU A 210 12.75 14.52 11.79
N SER A 211 13.99 14.99 11.92
CA SER A 211 14.48 16.22 11.30
C SER A 211 15.92 16.00 10.85
N GLU A 212 16.52 16.95 10.13
CA GLU A 212 17.94 16.84 9.73
C GLU A 212 18.88 16.68 10.94
N GLY A 213 18.56 17.30 12.07
CA GLY A 213 19.34 17.16 13.30
C GLY A 213 19.14 15.82 14.02
N ASN A 214 17.95 15.22 13.89
CA ASN A 214 17.55 13.97 14.55
C ASN A 214 16.93 13.04 13.50
N ASN A 215 17.77 12.49 12.63
CA ASN A 215 17.35 11.73 11.45
C ASN A 215 17.39 10.22 11.65
N PHE A 216 17.83 9.74 12.82
CA PHE A 216 17.95 8.32 13.13
C PHE A 216 17.26 8.01 14.45
N VAL A 217 16.30 7.08 14.42
CA VAL A 217 15.50 6.70 15.60
C VAL A 217 15.67 5.22 15.87
N ILE A 218 16.13 4.87 17.07
CA ILE A 218 16.19 3.49 17.56
C ILE A 218 14.95 3.22 18.40
N ILE A 219 14.25 2.13 18.10
CA ILE A 219 13.02 1.73 18.78
C ILE A 219 13.21 0.39 19.46
N THR A 220 12.96 0.35 20.76
CA THR A 220 13.04 -0.88 21.55
C THR A 220 11.70 -1.25 22.19
N GLY A 221 11.61 -2.48 22.68
CA GLY A 221 10.42 -2.96 23.37
C GLY A 221 10.18 -4.44 23.14
N PRO A 222 9.34 -5.08 23.97
CA PRO A 222 9.07 -6.51 23.88
C PRO A 222 8.48 -6.91 22.53
N ASN A 223 8.55 -8.19 22.19
CA ASN A 223 7.71 -8.73 21.11
C ASN A 223 6.23 -8.41 21.39
N MET A 224 5.45 -8.18 20.34
CA MET A 224 4.02 -7.84 20.43
C MET A 224 3.68 -6.49 21.07
N SER A 225 4.66 -5.65 21.39
CA SER A 225 4.44 -4.28 21.92
C SER A 225 3.94 -3.26 20.89
N GLY A 226 3.95 -3.60 19.60
CA GLY A 226 3.48 -2.72 18.53
C GLY A 226 4.57 -2.10 17.65
N LYS A 227 5.85 -2.45 17.84
CA LYS A 227 6.99 -1.92 17.04
C LYS A 227 6.75 -2.00 15.52
N SER A 228 6.51 -3.20 14.99
CA SER A 228 6.28 -3.42 13.56
C SER A 228 5.06 -2.64 13.05
N THR A 229 3.97 -2.61 13.83
CA THR A 229 2.76 -1.85 13.49
C THR A 229 3.05 -0.36 13.39
N TYR A 230 3.80 0.20 14.34
CA TYR A 230 4.18 1.61 14.32
C TYR A 230 5.10 1.96 13.14
N LEU A 231 6.08 1.10 12.84
CA LEU A 231 6.93 1.27 11.67
C LEU A 231 6.14 1.24 10.35
N LYS A 232 5.25 0.26 10.18
CA LYS A 232 4.35 0.19 9.01
C LYS A 232 3.47 1.44 8.91
N GLN A 233 2.90 1.90 10.03
CA GLN A 233 2.08 3.11 10.05
C GLN A 233 2.82 4.31 9.45
N ILE A 234 4.07 4.57 9.84
CA ILE A 234 4.85 5.69 9.32
C ILE A 234 5.03 5.58 7.81
N ALA A 235 5.41 4.39 7.32
CA ALA A 235 5.60 4.16 5.89
C ALA A 235 4.31 4.37 5.09
N LEU A 236 3.18 3.85 5.60
CA LEU A 236 1.87 3.99 4.96
C LEU A 236 1.43 5.45 4.94
N CYS A 237 1.65 6.20 6.03
CA CYS A 237 1.35 7.63 6.09
C CYS A 237 2.19 8.44 5.09
N GLN A 238 3.48 8.14 4.97
CA GLN A 238 4.37 8.75 3.96
C GLN A 238 3.84 8.50 2.54
N ILE A 239 3.45 7.27 2.24
CA ILE A 239 2.91 6.88 0.92
C ILE A 239 1.59 7.62 0.66
N MET A 240 0.67 7.63 1.62
CA MET A 240 -0.60 8.35 1.53
C MET A 240 -0.39 9.83 1.23
N ALA A 241 0.56 10.48 1.91
CA ALA A 241 0.89 11.87 1.64
C ALA A 241 1.42 12.05 0.20
N GLN A 242 2.42 11.27 -0.23
CA GLN A 242 3.05 11.41 -1.54
C GLN A 242 2.16 11.01 -2.74
N ILE A 243 1.06 10.28 -2.52
CA ILE A 243 0.05 10.06 -3.58
C ILE A 243 -0.98 11.18 -3.66
N GLY A 244 -0.96 12.13 -2.71
CA GLY A 244 -1.92 13.24 -2.62
C GLY A 244 -3.20 12.89 -1.86
N SER A 245 -3.16 11.90 -0.96
CA SER A 245 -4.24 11.59 -0.03
C SER A 245 -4.02 12.31 1.31
N TYR A 246 -5.10 12.51 2.06
CA TYR A 246 -5.01 12.89 3.47
C TYR A 246 -4.58 11.67 4.31
N VAL A 247 -4.10 11.91 5.52
CA VAL A 247 -3.39 10.93 6.36
C VAL A 247 -4.07 10.78 7.73
N PRO A 248 -4.14 9.56 8.31
CA PRO A 248 -4.68 9.30 9.65
C PRO A 248 -3.79 9.85 10.77
N ALA A 249 -4.04 11.09 11.20
CA ALA A 249 -3.31 11.75 12.28
C ALA A 249 -4.14 12.88 12.90
N GLU A 250 -3.61 13.60 13.87
CA GLU A 250 -4.12 14.91 14.29
C GLU A 250 -3.39 16.05 13.54
N TYR A 251 -2.11 15.83 13.23
CA TYR A 251 -1.29 16.72 12.41
C TYR A 251 -0.20 15.88 11.74
N CYS A 252 0.15 16.21 10.50
CA CYS A 252 1.27 15.58 9.84
C CYS A 252 2.03 16.50 8.89
N SER A 253 3.35 16.36 8.89
CA SER A 253 4.28 16.97 7.96
C SER A 253 5.26 15.90 7.48
N PHE A 254 5.59 15.90 6.21
CA PHE A 254 6.50 14.93 5.60
C PHE A 254 7.59 15.62 4.78
N ARG A 255 8.81 15.09 4.89
CA ARG A 255 9.85 15.32 3.88
C ARG A 255 9.60 14.39 2.71
N ILE A 256 9.66 14.90 1.49
CA ILE A 256 9.47 14.08 0.29
C ILE A 256 10.57 13.03 0.23
N ALA A 257 10.17 11.76 0.26
CA ALA A 257 11.07 10.63 0.14
C ALA A 257 11.17 10.20 -1.33
N GLU A 258 12.39 10.19 -1.87
CA GLU A 258 12.63 9.70 -3.23
C GLU A 258 12.54 8.17 -3.27
N GLN A 259 12.92 7.51 -2.18
CA GLN A 259 12.92 6.06 -2.01
C GLN A 259 12.42 5.70 -0.61
N ILE A 260 11.59 4.66 -0.53
CA ILE A 260 11.10 4.10 0.74
C ILE A 260 11.56 2.65 0.80
N PHE A 261 12.41 2.36 1.78
CA PHE A 261 12.97 1.04 2.02
C PHE A 261 12.41 0.48 3.34
N THR A 262 11.92 -0.76 3.30
CA THR A 262 11.42 -1.45 4.48
C THR A 262 11.97 -2.87 4.54
N ARG A 263 12.64 -3.19 5.64
CA ARG A 263 12.94 -4.56 6.05
C ARG A 263 12.07 -4.83 7.26
N ILE A 264 10.93 -5.49 7.07
CA ILE A 264 10.05 -5.91 8.16
C ILE A 264 9.99 -7.42 8.14
N GLY A 265 10.34 -8.05 9.26
CA GLY A 265 10.41 -9.50 9.37
C GLY A 265 9.09 -10.16 8.98
N MET A 266 9.14 -11.09 8.03
CA MET A 266 8.06 -12.03 7.76
C MET A 266 8.46 -13.36 8.41
N ASP A 267 7.60 -13.86 9.30
CA ASP A 267 7.69 -15.24 9.73
C ASP A 267 7.25 -16.11 8.54
N ASP A 268 8.18 -16.92 8.06
CA ASP A 268 8.04 -17.99 7.07
C ASP A 268 7.90 -17.56 5.59
N ASP A 269 9.00 -17.76 4.86
CA ASP A 269 8.98 -17.90 3.41
C ASP A 269 9.55 -19.28 3.05
N ILE A 270 8.67 -20.23 2.75
CA ILE A 270 9.00 -21.61 2.37
C ILE A 270 9.58 -21.65 0.94
N GLU A 271 9.44 -20.58 0.14
CA GLU A 271 9.69 -20.62 -1.30
C GLU A 271 11.15 -20.39 -1.72
N THR A 272 12.04 -19.94 -0.82
CA THR A 272 13.46 -19.74 -1.17
C THR A 272 14.37 -20.81 -0.58
N ASN A 273 15.16 -21.49 -1.43
CA ASN A 273 16.26 -22.41 -1.05
C ASN A 273 17.43 -21.71 -0.29
N ALA A 274 17.18 -20.57 0.35
CA ALA A 274 18.17 -19.78 1.09
C ALA A 274 17.79 -19.73 2.57
N SER A 275 18.81 -19.63 3.44
CA SER A 275 18.59 -19.36 4.87
C SER A 275 17.88 -18.01 5.05
N THR A 276 16.98 -17.92 6.02
CA THR A 276 16.30 -16.68 6.43
C THR A 276 17.30 -15.55 6.64
N PHE A 277 18.40 -15.84 7.35
CA PHE A 277 19.50 -14.90 7.56
C PHE A 277 20.13 -14.39 6.26
N MET A 278 20.34 -15.27 5.26
CA MET A 278 20.91 -14.87 3.96
C MET A 278 19.95 -13.93 3.20
N LYS A 279 18.63 -14.17 3.29
CA LYS A 279 17.62 -13.28 2.70
C LYS A 279 17.67 -11.91 3.38
N GLU A 280 17.71 -11.88 4.72
CA GLU A 280 17.84 -10.64 5.49
C GLU A 280 19.11 -9.85 5.12
N MET A 281 20.25 -10.52 4.95
CA MET A 281 21.50 -9.85 4.58
C MET A 281 21.45 -9.29 3.15
N LYS A 282 20.78 -9.97 2.21
CA LYS A 282 20.58 -9.45 0.85
C LYS A 282 19.70 -8.21 0.84
N GLU A 283 18.63 -8.19 1.64
CA GLU A 283 17.74 -7.03 1.78
C GLU A 283 18.50 -5.83 2.37
N ILE A 284 19.25 -6.01 3.46
CA ILE A 284 20.08 -4.93 4.03
C ILE A 284 21.13 -4.45 3.06
N THR A 285 21.81 -5.36 2.34
CA THR A 285 22.78 -4.99 1.32
C THR A 285 22.14 -4.13 0.23
N TYR A 286 20.94 -4.50 -0.22
CA TYR A 286 20.19 -3.72 -1.21
C TYR A 286 19.86 -2.31 -0.70
N ILE A 287 19.40 -2.19 0.55
CA ILE A 287 19.11 -0.89 1.18
C ILE A 287 20.38 -0.04 1.25
N ILE A 288 21.46 -0.57 1.80
CA ILE A 288 22.75 0.12 1.95
C ILE A 288 23.29 0.61 0.59
N GLN A 289 23.18 -0.20 -0.47
CA GLN A 289 23.70 0.14 -1.79
C GLN A 289 22.87 1.20 -2.55
N ASN A 290 21.58 1.33 -2.25
CA ASN A 290 20.66 2.17 -3.02
C ASN A 290 20.11 3.36 -2.23
N ALA A 291 20.29 3.38 -0.90
CA ALA A 291 19.83 4.48 -0.06
C ALA A 291 20.62 5.77 -0.32
N ASN A 292 19.91 6.89 -0.20
CA ASN A 292 20.45 8.23 -0.34
C ASN A 292 19.94 9.16 0.77
N ASP A 293 20.41 10.41 0.80
CA ASP A 293 20.05 11.41 1.81
C ASP A 293 18.55 11.73 1.91
N LYS A 294 17.76 11.40 0.88
CA LYS A 294 16.31 11.63 0.81
C LYS A 294 15.51 10.33 0.90
N SER A 295 16.13 9.26 1.37
CA SER A 295 15.46 7.98 1.60
C SER A 295 14.75 7.96 2.95
N LEU A 296 13.60 7.29 3.00
CA LEU A 296 12.98 6.82 4.24
C LEU A 296 13.33 5.34 4.40
N ILE A 297 13.99 4.99 5.50
CA ILE A 297 14.52 3.66 5.76
C ILE A 297 13.89 3.13 7.04
N ILE A 298 13.29 1.96 6.95
CA ILE A 298 12.61 1.30 8.06
C ILE A 298 13.20 -0.10 8.19
N ILE A 299 13.81 -0.38 9.32
CA ILE A 299 14.39 -1.69 9.63
C ILE A 299 13.76 -2.17 10.92
N ASP A 300 13.12 -3.34 10.86
CA ASP A 300 12.51 -3.98 12.00
C ASP A 300 13.24 -5.28 12.28
N GLU A 301 13.94 -5.37 13.41
CA GLU A 301 14.50 -6.58 13.99
C GLU A 301 15.52 -7.33 13.11
N LEU A 302 16.54 -6.61 12.67
CA LEU A 302 17.69 -7.18 11.96
C LEU A 302 18.53 -8.10 12.87
N GLY A 303 19.12 -9.15 12.31
CA GLY A 303 20.14 -9.96 13.00
C GLY A 303 19.59 -11.05 13.92
N ARG A 304 18.28 -11.34 13.87
CA ARG A 304 17.64 -12.42 14.64
C ARG A 304 18.07 -13.83 14.21
N GLY A 305 18.47 -14.00 12.95
CA GLY A 305 18.80 -15.31 12.37
C GLY A 305 20.21 -15.84 12.66
N THR A 306 20.99 -15.18 13.53
CA THR A 306 22.38 -15.57 13.85
C THR A 306 22.69 -15.50 15.35
N SER A 307 23.92 -15.81 15.76
CA SER A 307 24.38 -15.65 17.13
C SER A 307 24.25 -14.20 17.61
N ALA A 308 23.94 -13.98 18.89
CA ALA A 308 23.69 -12.63 19.41
C ALA A 308 24.88 -11.69 19.22
N GLU A 309 26.10 -12.18 19.41
CA GLU A 309 27.34 -11.39 19.23
C GLU A 309 27.52 -10.95 17.77
N GLU A 310 27.32 -11.85 16.81
CA GLU A 310 27.40 -11.51 15.37
C GLU A 310 26.24 -10.62 14.95
N GLY A 311 25.03 -10.87 15.45
CA GLY A 311 23.84 -10.08 15.17
C GLY A 311 23.99 -8.63 15.60
N ILE A 312 24.49 -8.40 16.82
CA ILE A 312 24.81 -7.05 17.33
C ILE A 312 25.86 -6.39 16.44
N GLY A 313 26.96 -7.09 16.11
CA GLY A 313 28.03 -6.55 15.27
C GLY A 313 27.54 -6.10 13.89
N ILE A 314 26.69 -6.91 13.24
CA ILE A 314 26.09 -6.57 11.94
C ILE A 314 25.16 -5.36 12.06
N CYS A 315 24.31 -5.32 13.10
CA CYS A 315 23.39 -4.20 13.31
C CYS A 315 24.15 -2.90 13.56
N TYR A 316 25.22 -2.93 14.35
CA TYR A 316 26.09 -1.77 14.57
C TYR A 316 26.72 -1.27 13.26
N ALA A 317 27.31 -2.16 12.47
CA ALA A 317 27.91 -1.79 11.19
C ALA A 317 26.89 -1.21 10.21
N ALA A 318 25.68 -1.78 10.16
CA ALA A 318 24.59 -1.25 9.34
C ALA A 318 24.14 0.14 9.83
N CYS A 319 23.99 0.33 11.15
CA CYS A 319 23.64 1.62 11.73
C CYS A 319 24.70 2.68 11.42
N GLU A 320 25.99 2.39 11.63
CA GLU A 320 27.09 3.33 11.32
C GLU A 320 27.08 3.76 9.85
N TYR A 321 26.84 2.82 8.93
CA TYR A 321 26.75 3.16 7.52
C TYR A 321 25.56 4.12 7.25
N LEU A 322 24.38 3.78 7.75
CA LEU A 322 23.16 4.57 7.54
C LEU A 322 23.21 5.94 8.23
N LEU A 323 23.92 6.05 9.36
CA LEU A 323 24.14 7.30 10.08
C LEU A 323 24.98 8.31 9.29
N ASN A 324 25.79 7.86 8.34
CA ASN A 324 26.53 8.75 7.45
C ASN A 324 25.63 9.41 6.38
N LEU A 325 24.39 8.93 6.23
CA LEU A 325 23.40 9.53 5.33
C LEU A 325 22.50 10.51 6.10
N LYS A 326 21.95 11.49 5.39
CA LYS A 326 20.85 12.34 5.91
C LYS A 326 19.47 11.71 5.74
N ALA A 327 19.42 10.41 5.42
CA ALA A 327 18.20 9.63 5.31
C ALA A 327 17.45 9.63 6.63
N PHE A 328 16.11 9.57 6.58
CA PHE A 328 15.30 9.31 7.76
C PHE A 328 15.27 7.83 8.02
N THR A 329 15.83 7.40 9.15
CA THR A 329 15.97 5.98 9.47
C THR A 329 15.27 5.65 10.78
N LEU A 330 14.37 4.67 10.74
CA LEU A 330 13.77 4.07 11.92
C LEU A 330 14.24 2.63 12.06
N PHE A 331 14.88 2.32 13.18
CA PHE A 331 15.51 1.05 13.44
C PHE A 331 14.90 0.42 14.70
N ALA A 332 13.98 -0.53 14.54
CA ALA A 332 13.47 -1.30 15.65
C ALA A 332 14.38 -2.52 15.93
N THR A 333 14.71 -2.73 17.21
CA THR A 333 15.63 -3.79 17.62
C THR A 333 15.27 -4.39 18.98
N HIS A 334 15.74 -5.62 19.20
CA HIS A 334 15.74 -6.29 20.51
C HIS A 334 17.07 -6.15 21.25
N PHE A 335 18.12 -5.74 20.55
CA PHE A 335 19.45 -5.55 21.12
C PHE A 335 19.50 -4.21 21.85
N LEU A 336 19.43 -4.27 23.18
CA LEU A 336 19.50 -3.07 24.03
C LEU A 336 20.87 -2.40 23.96
N GLU A 337 21.90 -3.16 23.58
CA GLU A 337 23.26 -2.69 23.37
C GLU A 337 23.31 -1.62 22.28
N LEU A 338 22.44 -1.67 21.26
CA LEU A 338 22.38 -0.69 20.18
C LEU A 338 21.91 0.68 20.66
N CYS A 339 21.17 0.76 21.77
CA CYS A 339 20.66 2.03 22.26
C CYS A 339 21.78 2.99 22.65
N HIS A 340 22.96 2.48 23.01
CA HIS A 340 24.12 3.29 23.42
C HIS A 340 24.80 4.04 22.27
N ILE A 341 24.36 3.85 21.02
CA ILE A 341 24.86 4.59 19.86
C ILE A 341 24.61 6.10 19.99
N ASP A 342 23.56 6.52 20.69
CA ASP A 342 23.25 7.94 20.91
C ASP A 342 24.31 8.70 21.72
N ALA A 343 25.10 8.00 22.52
CA ALA A 343 26.25 8.59 23.21
C ALA A 343 27.39 8.97 22.24
N LEU A 344 27.47 8.32 21.09
CA LEU A 344 28.48 8.56 20.05
C LEU A 344 27.95 9.48 18.94
N TYR A 345 26.66 9.40 18.63
CA TYR A 345 26.02 10.09 17.51
C TYR A 345 24.84 10.96 18.01
N PRO A 346 25.03 12.29 18.12
CA PRO A 346 24.01 13.20 18.67
C PRO A 346 22.69 13.25 17.90
N ASN A 347 22.68 12.82 16.64
CA ASN A 347 21.51 12.77 15.76
C ASN A 347 20.64 11.52 15.96
N VAL A 348 21.04 10.62 16.86
CA VAL A 348 20.28 9.42 17.22
C VAL A 348 19.35 9.70 18.39
N GLU A 349 18.08 9.32 18.26
CA GLU A 349 17.15 9.31 19.37
C GLU A 349 16.67 7.90 19.70
N ASN A 350 16.57 7.60 21.00
CA ASN A 350 16.03 6.36 21.50
C ASN A 350 14.55 6.52 21.91
N TYR A 351 13.73 5.54 21.52
CA TYR A 351 12.35 5.38 21.96
C TYR A 351 12.09 3.93 22.37
N HIS A 352 11.10 3.72 23.21
CA HIS A 352 10.65 2.40 23.59
C HIS A 352 9.13 2.33 23.75
N PHE A 353 8.56 1.14 23.58
CA PHE A 353 7.16 0.88 23.88
C PHE A 353 6.95 0.59 25.36
N GLU A 354 5.98 1.28 25.96
CA GLU A 354 5.66 1.13 27.38
C GLU A 354 4.92 -0.17 27.70
N VAL A 355 5.22 -0.71 28.88
CA VAL A 355 4.65 -1.95 29.40
C VAL A 355 4.09 -1.69 30.78
N GLN A 356 2.87 -2.17 31.05
CA GLN A 356 2.25 -2.09 32.37
C GLN A 356 2.18 -3.46 33.04
N HIS A 357 2.57 -3.52 34.32
CA HIS A 357 2.44 -4.73 35.14
C HIS A 357 1.12 -4.72 35.90
N VAL A 358 0.21 -5.61 35.51
CA VAL A 358 -1.08 -5.81 36.16
C VAL A 358 -0.95 -6.97 37.15
N ARG A 359 -1.10 -6.68 38.45
CA ARG A 359 -1.17 -7.72 39.49
C ARG A 359 -2.58 -8.29 39.56
N SER A 360 -2.73 -9.60 39.37
CA SER A 360 -4.02 -10.27 39.51
C SER A 360 -4.37 -10.49 40.99
N SER A 361 -5.57 -10.09 41.41
CA SER A 361 -6.05 -10.21 42.81
C SER A 361 -6.25 -11.65 43.30
N ALA A 362 -6.13 -12.65 42.42
CA ALA A 362 -6.41 -14.07 42.72
C ALA A 362 -5.17 -14.99 42.68
N GLY A 363 -3.96 -14.43 42.54
CA GLY A 363 -2.72 -15.20 42.60
C GLY A 363 -1.51 -14.31 42.40
N ASN A 364 -0.37 -14.68 42.98
CA ASN A 364 0.90 -13.94 42.99
C ASN A 364 1.59 -13.83 41.60
N LYS A 365 0.81 -13.76 40.51
CA LYS A 365 1.29 -13.67 39.13
C LYS A 365 1.12 -12.23 38.61
N GLU A 366 2.24 -11.62 38.27
CA GLU A 366 2.28 -10.37 37.51
C GLU A 366 1.97 -10.68 36.04
N LYS A 367 1.00 -9.96 35.48
CA LYS A 367 0.62 -10.06 34.06
C LYS A 367 1.10 -8.80 33.35
N ILE A 368 1.82 -8.99 32.27
CA ILE A 368 2.29 -7.93 31.38
C ILE A 368 1.12 -7.49 30.48
N ALA A 369 0.77 -6.21 30.52
CA ALA A 369 -0.18 -5.59 29.62
C ALA A 369 0.56 -4.60 28.71
N TYR A 370 0.43 -4.78 27.39
CA TYR A 370 1.03 -3.89 26.40
C TYR A 370 0.14 -2.65 26.21
N THR A 371 0.74 -1.47 26.39
CA THR A 371 0.02 -0.20 26.24
C THR A 371 -0.04 0.28 24.79
N TYR A 372 0.84 -0.25 23.94
CA TYR A 372 1.07 0.20 22.56
C TYR A 372 1.44 1.68 22.44
N THR A 373 1.88 2.30 23.54
CA THR A 373 2.28 3.71 23.61
C THR A 373 3.80 3.81 23.51
N LEU A 374 4.28 4.71 22.65
CA LEU A 374 5.70 4.99 22.44
C LEU A 374 6.16 6.14 23.34
N SER A 375 7.26 5.92 24.06
CA SER A 375 7.88 6.91 24.95
C SER A 375 9.36 7.12 24.63
N LYS A 376 9.83 8.35 24.85
CA LYS A 376 11.21 8.75 24.58
C LYS A 376 12.16 8.23 25.67
N GLY A 377 13.34 7.79 25.26
CA GLY A 377 14.39 7.26 26.14
C GLY A 377 14.50 5.75 26.11
N TYR A 378 15.29 5.23 27.03
CA TYR A 378 15.57 3.79 27.17
C TYR A 378 14.48 3.09 27.97
N THR A 379 14.28 1.80 27.69
CA THR A 379 13.51 0.95 28.61
C THR A 379 14.31 0.63 29.87
N GLU A 380 13.65 0.64 31.01
CA GLU A 380 14.22 0.15 32.29
C GLU A 380 14.10 -1.38 32.42
N GLU A 381 13.34 -2.03 31.54
CA GLU A 381 13.07 -3.47 31.56
C GLU A 381 14.20 -4.28 30.89
N LYS A 382 14.95 -5.04 31.69
CA LYS A 382 16.10 -5.83 31.21
C LYS A 382 15.75 -7.22 30.66
N ASN A 383 14.55 -7.76 30.92
CA ASN A 383 14.21 -9.15 30.62
C ASN A 383 12.78 -9.34 30.11
N TYR A 384 12.54 -9.03 28.84
CA TYR A 384 11.26 -9.33 28.19
C TYR A 384 10.99 -10.84 28.05
N GLY A 385 12.03 -11.66 27.84
CA GLY A 385 11.91 -13.08 27.49
C GLY A 385 11.31 -13.99 28.57
N ASN A 386 11.51 -13.69 29.86
CA ASN A 386 11.08 -14.56 30.97
C ASN A 386 9.59 -14.40 31.34
N GLY A 387 8.91 -13.35 30.85
CA GLY A 387 7.47 -13.14 31.06
C GLY A 387 6.58 -13.88 30.06
N PHE A 388 7.14 -14.41 28.96
CA PHE A 388 6.39 -15.03 27.85
C PHE A 388 5.91 -16.47 28.12
N HIS A 389 6.23 -17.07 29.27
CA HIS A 389 6.01 -18.51 29.44
C HIS A 389 4.56 -18.97 29.62
N TYR A 390 3.59 -18.06 29.81
CA TYR A 390 2.19 -18.44 30.06
C TYR A 390 1.18 -17.37 29.63
N ASP A 391 0.89 -17.22 28.34
CA ASP A 391 -0.43 -16.70 27.87
C ASP A 391 -0.52 -16.74 26.33
N PHE A 392 -0.79 -17.92 25.74
CA PHE A 392 -1.35 -18.00 24.39
C PHE A 392 -2.87 -17.84 24.50
N ASN A 393 -3.37 -16.59 24.44
CA ASN A 393 -4.77 -16.31 24.11
C ASN A 393 -4.81 -15.50 22.82
N LEU A 394 -4.86 -16.23 21.71
CA LEU A 394 -4.89 -15.80 20.31
C LEU A 394 -6.15 -15.01 19.90
N VAL A 395 -6.95 -14.49 20.83
CA VAL A 395 -8.30 -13.94 20.53
C VAL A 395 -8.36 -12.41 20.60
N LYS A 396 -7.24 -11.71 20.87
CA LYS A 396 -7.20 -10.23 20.87
C LYS A 396 -6.42 -9.62 19.69
N ILE A 397 -6.04 -10.43 18.70
CA ILE A 397 -5.33 -9.95 17.50
C ILE A 397 -6.01 -10.54 16.26
N VAL A 398 -7.22 -10.04 15.98
CA VAL A 398 -7.75 -9.96 14.61
C VAL A 398 -8.39 -8.59 14.49
#